data_AF-A0A6P7ZH69-F1
#
_entry.id   AF-A0A6P7ZH69-F1
#
_cell.length_a   1.000
_cell.length_b   1.000
_cell.length_c   1.000
_cell.angle_alpha   90.00
_cell.angle_beta   90.00
_cell.angle_gamma   90.00
#
_symmetry.space_group_name_H-M   'P 1'
#
loop_
_entity.id
_entity.type
_entity.pdbx_description
1 polymer ?
#
loop_
_entity_poly.entity_id
_entity_poly.type
_entity_poly.pdbx_seq_one_letter_code
_entity_poly.pdbx_strand_id
1 'polypeptide(L)'
;MPQTDMAAMRLCGFPRTSWFLLLLLLGVGRSESGATTSSTSVILDPVSGQLRVTSGTQAGAVAWANFTDQIQKTGWSFLDLETNKAYNDSLQAYAAGVAEAAVTEKLIYMHWMNTMVDYCGPYQYQTQYCERLKSHIRTNLEWMQKQMETGEDPEYWHQIRLTLLQLKGLEDSYNGQVAFPTGTFSLSPFGFLLFQLGGDLEDLELALNKSDSRRVLGSGSCSALIKLLPGNQDLLVSHDTWNTYQSMLRVIKKYNLPFLSKAEGGSPIPGSVQAFSSYPGTIFSGDDFYILSSGLVTLETTNGNNNPALWKYVQPEGSVFEWLRNVVANRLAKGGAEWASIFKKFNSGTYNNQWMIVDYNYFHPGEGSVQQNLLTVLEQIPGLVVVADKSEELYQQGYWASYNIPYFEEIFNASGMLDLVKQYGDWFTHDKSPRAQIFRRNQTLVRDLESMVRLMRFNNYLHDPLSKCQDCDPLQNGENSISARSDLNPANGTYPFGALRQRQHGGTDMKVTSSKLFPDYGMVVASGPTWDEVPPFQWSTSPFSSLVHMGHPDLWKFSPIKVLWD
;
A
#
# COMPACT_ATOMS: atom_id res chain seq x y z
N MET A 1 -15.58 41.91 1.76
CA MET A 1 -14.59 41.38 2.72
C MET A 1 -15.34 40.56 3.75
N PRO A 2 -14.94 39.30 3.95
CA PRO A 2 -15.90 38.20 3.91
C PRO A 2 -16.16 37.56 5.27
N GLN A 3 -17.38 37.06 5.35
CA GLN A 3 -17.91 36.11 6.32
C GLN A 3 -17.18 34.76 6.19
N THR A 4 -16.79 34.20 7.33
CA THR A 4 -16.34 32.81 7.46
C THR A 4 -17.54 31.91 7.69
N ASP A 5 -17.95 31.16 6.65
CA ASP A 5 -18.91 30.06 6.77
C ASP A 5 -18.20 28.81 7.32
N MET A 6 -18.56 28.43 8.55
CA MET A 6 -18.30 27.10 9.09
C MET A 6 -19.49 26.20 8.75
N ALA A 7 -19.34 25.36 7.74
CA ALA A 7 -20.25 24.24 7.50
C ALA A 7 -19.98 23.15 8.55
N ALA A 8 -20.75 23.18 9.64
CA ALA A 8 -20.82 22.12 10.62
C ALA A 8 -21.54 20.90 10.02
N MET A 9 -20.87 19.76 10.04
CA MET A 9 -21.42 18.43 9.74
C MET A 9 -22.62 18.19 10.66
N ARG A 10 -23.84 18.16 10.10
CA ARG A 10 -25.07 17.85 10.84
C ARG A 10 -25.08 16.37 11.21
N LEU A 11 -24.71 16.07 12.45
CA LEU A 11 -25.11 14.83 13.13
C LEU A 11 -26.61 14.93 13.44
N CYS A 12 -27.44 14.26 12.65
CA CYS A 12 -28.86 14.07 12.99
C CYS A 12 -28.97 13.18 14.23
N GLY A 13 -29.22 13.79 15.38
CA GLY A 13 -29.67 13.11 16.58
C GLY A 13 -31.12 12.64 16.43
N PHE A 14 -31.39 11.38 16.74
CA PHE A 14 -32.74 10.85 16.94
C PHE A 14 -33.09 10.83 18.43
N PRO A 15 -34.35 11.13 18.83
CA PRO A 15 -34.75 11.17 20.23
C PRO A 15 -35.00 9.76 20.78
N ARG A 16 -34.62 9.57 22.04
CA ARG A 16 -34.90 8.38 22.85
C ARG A 16 -36.42 8.21 23.07
N THR A 17 -37.01 7.14 22.56
CA THR A 17 -38.26 6.59 23.07
C THR A 17 -38.28 5.05 23.03
N SER A 18 -38.53 4.48 24.21
CA SER A 18 -39.05 3.15 24.59
C SER A 18 -38.78 1.94 23.71
N TRP A 19 -37.94 1.04 24.24
CA TRP A 19 -37.77 -0.34 23.78
C TRP A 19 -38.96 -1.20 24.24
N PHE A 20 -39.67 -1.82 23.30
CA PHE A 20 -40.45 -3.03 23.54
C PHE A 20 -39.80 -4.17 22.75
N LEU A 21 -39.32 -5.20 23.47
CA LEU A 21 -38.83 -6.45 22.89
C LEU A 21 -40.00 -7.20 22.23
N LEU A 22 -39.88 -7.49 20.93
CA LEU A 22 -40.61 -8.58 20.29
C LEU A 22 -39.59 -9.62 19.82
N LEU A 23 -39.52 -10.73 20.54
CA LEU A 23 -38.77 -11.93 20.16
C LEU A 23 -39.50 -12.61 18.99
N LEU A 24 -38.94 -12.50 17.78
CA LEU A 24 -39.30 -13.34 16.65
C LEU A 24 -38.19 -14.39 16.47
N LEU A 25 -38.52 -15.61 16.90
CA LEU A 25 -37.81 -16.85 16.58
C LEU A 25 -37.91 -17.08 15.06
N LEU A 26 -36.81 -16.84 14.34
CA LEU A 26 -36.62 -17.36 12.99
C LEU A 26 -35.36 -18.21 12.97
N GLY A 27 -35.54 -19.43 12.47
CA GLY A 27 -34.59 -20.53 12.56
C GLY A 27 -33.20 -20.20 12.02
N VAL A 28 -32.20 -20.74 12.71
CA VAL A 28 -30.81 -20.78 12.27
C VAL A 28 -30.72 -21.71 11.05
N GLY A 29 -30.95 -21.15 9.87
CA GLY A 29 -30.38 -21.69 8.64
C GLY A 29 -28.91 -21.29 8.61
N ARG A 30 -28.00 -22.26 8.66
CA ARG A 30 -26.61 -22.03 8.26
C ARG A 30 -26.63 -21.62 6.78
N SER A 31 -26.60 -20.32 6.52
CA SER A 31 -26.23 -19.78 5.22
C SER A 31 -24.74 -20.13 5.03
N GLU A 32 -24.45 -21.04 4.11
CA GLU A 32 -23.11 -21.10 3.52
C GLU A 32 -22.85 -19.71 2.93
N SER A 33 -21.91 -18.98 3.51
CA SER A 33 -21.56 -17.63 3.07
C SER A 33 -20.90 -17.72 1.67
N GLY A 34 -21.73 -17.72 0.63
CA GLY A 34 -21.28 -17.63 -0.75
C GLY A 34 -20.56 -16.31 -1.00
N ALA A 35 -19.66 -16.30 -1.99
CA ALA A 35 -19.04 -15.07 -2.46
C ALA A 35 -20.13 -14.07 -2.87
N THR A 36 -20.02 -12.83 -2.40
CA THR A 36 -20.94 -11.77 -2.82
C THR A 36 -20.29 -11.03 -3.98
N THR A 37 -20.92 -11.11 -5.16
CA THR A 37 -20.46 -10.41 -6.36
C THR A 37 -21.39 -9.23 -6.65
N SER A 38 -20.81 -8.07 -6.93
CA SER A 38 -21.52 -6.88 -7.38
C SER A 38 -20.83 -6.29 -8.59
N SER A 39 -21.62 -5.73 -9.52
CA SER A 39 -21.10 -4.99 -10.65
C SER A 39 -21.84 -3.69 -10.83
N THR A 40 -21.12 -2.66 -11.26
CA THR A 40 -21.67 -1.33 -11.51
C THR A 40 -21.08 -0.71 -12.75
N SER A 41 -21.82 0.21 -13.34
CA SER A 41 -21.38 1.05 -14.44
C SER A 41 -21.69 2.52 -14.16
N VAL A 42 -20.76 3.39 -14.52
CA VAL A 42 -20.90 4.84 -14.45
C VAL A 42 -21.16 5.37 -15.85
N ILE A 43 -22.39 5.82 -16.10
CA ILE A 43 -22.84 6.31 -17.41
C ILE A 43 -22.91 7.83 -17.41
N LEU A 44 -22.58 8.45 -18.55
CA LEU A 44 -22.85 9.86 -18.79
C LEU A 44 -24.23 9.98 -19.44
N ASP A 45 -25.22 10.50 -18.71
CA ASP A 45 -26.57 10.71 -19.24
C ASP A 45 -26.53 11.80 -20.32
N PRO A 46 -26.90 11.48 -21.58
CA PRO A 46 -26.81 12.44 -22.69
C PRO A 46 -27.82 13.59 -22.59
N VAL A 47 -28.89 13.43 -21.81
CA VAL A 47 -29.93 14.46 -21.64
C VAL A 47 -29.53 15.44 -20.55
N SER A 48 -29.09 14.94 -19.40
CA SER A 48 -28.73 15.79 -18.25
C SER A 48 -27.26 16.23 -18.25
N GLY A 49 -26.40 15.55 -19.01
CA GLY A 49 -24.95 15.74 -18.98
C GLY A 49 -24.30 15.30 -17.66
N GLN A 50 -25.03 14.59 -16.79
CA GLN A 50 -24.56 14.16 -15.48
C GLN A 50 -24.16 12.68 -15.47
N LEU A 51 -23.18 12.35 -14.62
CA LEU A 51 -22.82 10.96 -14.38
C LEU A 51 -23.86 10.28 -13.47
N ARG A 52 -24.19 9.03 -13.78
CA ARG A 52 -25.07 8.18 -12.97
C ARG A 52 -24.46 6.80 -12.76
N VAL A 53 -24.63 6.28 -11.56
CA VAL A 53 -24.25 4.91 -11.20
C VAL A 53 -25.43 3.98 -11.50
N THR A 54 -25.17 2.86 -12.16
CA THR A 54 -26.16 1.86 -12.55
C THR A 54 -25.66 0.47 -12.21
N SER A 55 -26.55 -0.44 -11.81
CA SER A 55 -26.18 -1.83 -11.55
C SER A 55 -25.88 -2.60 -12.84
N GLY A 56 -24.93 -3.53 -12.77
CA GLY A 56 -24.49 -4.33 -13.90
C GLY A 56 -23.45 -3.63 -14.79
N THR A 57 -22.86 -4.39 -15.70
CA THR A 57 -21.96 -3.88 -16.74
C THR A 57 -22.76 -3.39 -17.94
N GLN A 58 -22.59 -2.12 -18.33
CA GLN A 58 -23.27 -1.51 -19.45
C GLN A 58 -22.28 -1.12 -20.55
N ALA A 59 -22.57 -1.55 -21.77
CA ALA A 59 -21.78 -1.18 -22.94
C ALA A 59 -21.83 0.35 -23.14
N GLY A 60 -20.66 0.95 -23.40
CA GLY A 60 -20.56 2.39 -23.60
C GLY A 60 -20.55 3.23 -22.32
N ALA A 61 -20.59 2.62 -21.13
CA ALA A 61 -20.34 3.34 -19.88
C ALA A 61 -18.94 4.01 -19.88
N VAL A 62 -18.77 5.05 -19.07
CA VAL A 62 -17.47 5.72 -18.88
C VAL A 62 -16.51 4.81 -18.12
N ALA A 63 -17.03 4.12 -17.10
CA ALA A 63 -16.29 3.15 -16.29
C ALA A 63 -17.24 2.05 -15.81
N TRP A 64 -16.70 0.87 -15.53
CA TRP A 64 -17.40 -0.20 -14.81
C TRP A 64 -16.47 -0.89 -13.84
N ALA A 65 -17.04 -1.44 -12.78
CA ALA A 65 -16.31 -2.21 -11.77
C ALA A 65 -17.07 -3.49 -11.44
N ASN A 66 -16.34 -4.59 -11.33
CA ASN A 66 -16.82 -5.87 -10.84
C ASN A 66 -16.07 -6.22 -9.56
N PHE A 67 -16.82 -6.49 -8.50
CA PHE A 67 -16.28 -6.71 -7.18
C PHE A 67 -16.77 -8.04 -6.62
N THR A 68 -15.87 -8.83 -6.06
CA THR A 68 -16.18 -10.12 -5.42
C THR A 68 -15.58 -10.15 -4.03
N ASP A 69 -16.44 -10.15 -3.01
CA ASP A 69 -16.02 -10.28 -1.61
C ASP A 69 -15.86 -11.76 -1.24
N GLN A 70 -14.63 -12.14 -0.90
CA GLN A 70 -14.27 -13.47 -0.38
C GLN A 70 -13.43 -13.38 0.88
N ILE A 71 -13.51 -12.29 1.64
CA ILE A 71 -12.68 -12.09 2.85
C ILE A 71 -12.88 -13.24 3.85
N GLN A 72 -14.12 -13.69 4.04
CA GLN A 72 -14.42 -14.78 4.96
C GLN A 72 -13.87 -16.16 4.52
N LYS A 73 -13.59 -16.33 3.22
CA LYS A 73 -13.11 -17.60 2.66
C LYS A 73 -11.60 -17.62 2.43
N THR A 74 -11.04 -16.49 1.99
CA THR A 74 -9.64 -16.40 1.51
C THR A 74 -8.84 -15.28 2.17
N GLY A 75 -9.50 -14.42 2.96
CA GLY A 75 -8.93 -13.19 3.48
C GLY A 75 -8.75 -12.07 2.44
N TRP A 76 -9.24 -12.25 1.21
CA TRP A 76 -9.17 -11.27 0.12
C TRP A 76 -10.54 -10.99 -0.49
N SER A 77 -10.75 -9.75 -0.92
CA SER A 77 -11.71 -9.40 -1.97
C SER A 77 -10.99 -9.11 -3.28
N PHE A 78 -11.73 -9.09 -4.39
CA PHE A 78 -11.20 -8.86 -5.73
C PHE A 78 -12.00 -7.76 -6.43
N LEU A 79 -11.30 -6.81 -7.05
CA LEU A 79 -11.87 -5.72 -7.83
C LEU A 79 -11.26 -5.73 -9.23
N ASP A 80 -12.07 -5.88 -10.26
CA ASP A 80 -11.68 -5.59 -11.65
C ASP A 80 -12.41 -4.32 -12.11
N LEU A 81 -11.67 -3.31 -12.53
CA LEU A 81 -12.19 -2.01 -12.90
C LEU A 81 -11.61 -1.57 -14.24
N GLU A 82 -12.48 -1.09 -15.12
CA GLU A 82 -12.06 -0.61 -16.43
C GLU A 82 -12.71 0.73 -16.77
N THR A 83 -12.01 1.52 -17.59
CA THR A 83 -12.55 2.76 -18.15
C THR A 83 -12.57 2.72 -19.68
N ASN A 84 -13.48 3.51 -20.23
CA ASN A 84 -13.75 3.53 -21.66
C ASN A 84 -12.97 4.64 -22.36
N LYS A 85 -12.02 4.23 -23.22
CA LYS A 85 -11.17 5.11 -24.04
C LYS A 85 -11.91 6.05 -24.98
N ALA A 86 -13.22 5.89 -25.18
CA ALA A 86 -14.03 6.81 -25.96
C ALA A 86 -14.26 8.16 -25.25
N TYR A 87 -14.04 8.22 -23.94
CA TYR A 87 -14.15 9.44 -23.14
C TYR A 87 -12.77 10.04 -22.84
N ASN A 88 -12.73 11.34 -22.53
CA ASN A 88 -11.47 11.95 -22.10
C ASN A 88 -11.00 11.38 -20.75
N ASP A 89 -9.69 11.34 -20.54
CA ASP A 89 -9.09 10.67 -19.38
C ASP A 89 -9.49 11.29 -18.04
N SER A 90 -9.82 12.59 -18.01
CA SER A 90 -10.29 13.23 -16.77
C SER A 90 -11.63 12.66 -16.32
N LEU A 91 -12.56 12.49 -17.28
CA LEU A 91 -13.85 11.88 -17.00
C LEU A 91 -13.69 10.39 -16.66
N GLN A 92 -12.80 9.69 -17.37
CA GLN A 92 -12.47 8.30 -17.08
C GLN A 92 -11.93 8.14 -15.64
N ALA A 93 -10.94 8.93 -15.24
CA ALA A 93 -10.33 8.85 -13.91
C ALA A 93 -11.32 9.15 -12.79
N TYR A 94 -12.13 10.20 -12.93
CA TYR A 94 -13.20 10.49 -11.98
C TYR A 94 -14.22 9.34 -11.91
N ALA A 95 -14.67 8.82 -13.05
CA ALA A 95 -15.62 7.71 -13.11
C ALA A 95 -15.05 6.40 -12.55
N ALA A 96 -13.74 6.15 -12.66
CA ALA A 96 -13.08 5.01 -12.01
C ALA A 96 -13.26 5.08 -10.48
N GLY A 97 -12.96 6.24 -9.88
CA GLY A 97 -13.21 6.45 -8.44
C GLY A 97 -14.67 6.22 -8.06
N VAL A 98 -15.60 6.74 -8.86
CA VAL A 98 -17.04 6.55 -8.64
C VAL A 98 -17.44 5.07 -8.69
N ALA A 99 -16.99 4.35 -9.72
CA ALA A 99 -17.31 2.93 -9.90
C ALA A 99 -16.78 2.07 -8.75
N GLU A 100 -15.55 2.32 -8.30
CA GLU A 100 -14.95 1.60 -7.17
C GLU A 100 -15.72 1.82 -5.87
N ALA A 101 -16.00 3.08 -5.51
CA ALA A 101 -16.74 3.39 -4.29
C ALA A 101 -18.13 2.75 -4.29
N ALA A 102 -18.82 2.77 -5.44
CA ALA A 102 -20.16 2.21 -5.59
C ALA A 102 -20.23 0.69 -5.33
N VAL A 103 -19.17 -0.07 -5.64
CA VAL A 103 -19.14 -1.52 -5.38
C VAL A 103 -18.46 -1.89 -4.05
N THR A 104 -17.72 -0.97 -3.42
CA THR A 104 -16.94 -1.23 -2.20
C THR A 104 -17.36 -0.41 -0.97
N GLU A 105 -18.45 0.36 -1.04
CA GLU A 105 -18.93 1.29 0.02
C GLU A 105 -18.87 0.68 1.43
N LYS A 106 -19.41 -0.54 1.62
CA LYS A 106 -19.42 -1.22 2.92
C LYS A 106 -18.00 -1.51 3.44
N LEU A 107 -17.10 -1.96 2.57
CA LEU A 107 -15.71 -2.22 2.95
C LEU A 107 -14.96 -0.93 3.25
N ILE A 108 -15.20 0.15 2.47
CA ILE A 108 -14.64 1.48 2.72
C ILE A 108 -15.02 1.95 4.13
N TYR A 109 -16.31 1.86 4.48
CA TYR A 109 -16.79 2.23 5.82
C TYR A 109 -16.07 1.43 6.91
N MET A 110 -16.05 0.10 6.80
CA MET A 110 -15.41 -0.75 7.83
C MET A 110 -13.90 -0.48 7.93
N HIS A 111 -13.23 -0.27 6.80
CA HIS A 111 -11.80 0.04 6.81
C HIS A 111 -11.51 1.41 7.43
N TRP A 112 -12.32 2.43 7.13
CA TRP A 112 -12.23 3.74 7.78
C TRP A 112 -12.37 3.64 9.31
N MET A 113 -13.37 2.89 9.77
CA MET A 113 -13.62 2.65 11.20
C MET A 113 -12.46 1.92 11.88
N ASN A 114 -11.82 0.99 11.18
CA ASN A 114 -10.68 0.24 11.73
C ASN A 114 -9.39 1.06 11.79
N THR A 115 -9.21 2.06 10.91
CA THR A 115 -7.88 2.67 10.67
C THR A 115 -7.81 4.18 10.90
N MET A 116 -8.79 4.95 10.41
CA MET A 116 -8.68 6.41 10.27
C MET A 116 -9.70 7.22 11.08
N VAL A 117 -10.77 6.61 11.59
CA VAL A 117 -11.90 7.34 12.21
C VAL A 117 -11.51 8.32 13.32
N ASP A 118 -10.50 7.96 14.12
CA ASP A 118 -10.04 8.79 15.24
C ASP A 118 -8.85 9.70 14.87
N TYR A 119 -8.31 9.59 13.65
CA TYR A 119 -7.13 10.35 13.24
C TYR A 119 -7.46 11.81 12.95
N CYS A 120 -6.97 12.72 13.79
CA CYS A 120 -7.33 14.14 13.76
C CYS A 120 -8.84 14.39 13.84
N GLY A 121 -9.54 13.50 14.57
CA GLY A 121 -10.97 13.60 14.84
C GLY A 121 -11.32 14.72 15.85
N PRO A 122 -12.62 15.06 15.98
CA PRO A 122 -13.08 16.23 16.73
C PRO A 122 -12.81 16.18 18.25
N TYR A 123 -12.46 15.01 18.80
CA TYR A 123 -12.24 14.79 20.22
C TYR A 123 -10.75 14.59 20.58
N GLN A 124 -9.82 14.83 19.65
CA GLN A 124 -8.40 14.54 19.89
C GLN A 124 -7.70 15.66 20.66
N TYR A 125 -6.90 15.27 21.67
CA TYR A 125 -6.09 16.18 22.49
C TYR A 125 -4.94 16.88 21.73
N GLN A 126 -4.61 16.43 20.52
CA GLN A 126 -3.45 16.90 19.73
C GLN A 126 -3.83 17.92 18.64
N THR A 127 -4.66 18.91 18.98
CA THR A 127 -5.18 19.90 18.03
C THR A 127 -4.10 20.64 17.26
N GLN A 128 -2.97 20.98 17.90
CA GLN A 128 -1.89 21.72 17.23
C GLN A 128 -1.19 20.92 16.12
N TYR A 129 -0.96 19.62 16.33
CA TYR A 129 -0.41 18.76 15.28
C TYR A 129 -1.38 18.66 14.10
N CYS A 130 -2.66 18.43 14.39
CA CYS A 130 -3.68 18.32 13.36
C CYS A 130 -3.84 19.60 12.54
N GLU A 131 -3.76 20.78 13.16
CA GLU A 131 -3.76 22.04 12.42
C GLU A 131 -2.51 22.21 11.54
N ARG A 132 -1.33 21.81 12.03
CA ARG A 132 -0.11 21.79 11.20
C ARG A 132 -0.23 20.84 10.01
N LEU A 133 -0.73 19.63 10.24
CA LEU A 133 -0.94 18.64 9.19
C LEU A 133 -1.97 19.13 8.15
N LYS A 134 -3.11 19.65 8.61
CA LYS A 134 -4.16 20.19 7.74
C LYS A 134 -3.63 21.35 6.89
N SER A 135 -2.87 22.25 7.50
CA SER A 135 -2.22 23.37 6.80
C SER A 135 -1.22 22.86 5.77
N HIS A 136 -0.36 21.91 6.14
CA HIS A 136 0.62 21.31 5.24
C HIS A 136 -0.04 20.66 4.01
N ILE A 137 -1.07 19.84 4.22
CA ILE A 137 -1.82 19.18 3.14
C ILE A 137 -2.51 20.22 2.25
N ARG A 138 -3.16 21.25 2.82
CA ARG A 138 -3.82 22.29 2.01
C ARG A 138 -2.84 23.03 1.13
N THR A 139 -1.74 23.50 1.71
CA THR A 139 -0.70 24.21 0.96
C THR A 139 -0.13 23.32 -0.14
N ASN A 140 0.08 22.03 0.12
CA ASN A 140 0.55 21.08 -0.88
C ASN A 140 -0.44 20.88 -2.04
N LEU A 141 -1.72 20.65 -1.74
CA LEU A 141 -2.76 20.53 -2.75
C LEU A 141 -2.91 21.82 -3.58
N GLU A 142 -2.89 22.99 -2.94
CA GLU A 142 -2.94 24.29 -3.61
C GLU A 142 -1.71 24.53 -4.51
N TRP A 143 -0.52 24.12 -4.06
CA TRP A 143 0.70 24.18 -4.86
C TRP A 143 0.60 23.27 -6.09
N MET A 144 0.17 22.03 -5.94
CA MET A 144 -0.02 21.12 -7.08
C MET A 144 -1.06 21.65 -8.08
N GLN A 145 -2.15 22.27 -7.61
CA GLN A 145 -3.13 22.92 -8.49
C GLN A 145 -2.47 24.02 -9.34
N LYS A 146 -1.64 24.88 -8.74
CA LYS A 146 -0.88 25.90 -9.49
C LYS A 146 0.08 25.27 -10.50
N GLN A 147 0.77 24.18 -10.13
CA GLN A 147 1.69 23.49 -11.03
C GLN A 147 0.97 22.88 -12.24
N MET A 148 -0.23 22.34 -12.05
CA MET A 148 -1.06 21.84 -13.16
C MET A 148 -1.47 22.93 -14.16
N GLU A 149 -1.42 24.21 -13.77
CA GLU A 149 -1.76 25.35 -14.63
C GLU A 149 -0.55 25.95 -15.36
N THR A 150 0.69 25.62 -15.01
CA THR A 150 1.89 26.25 -15.61
C THR A 150 2.15 25.79 -17.04
N GLY A 151 1.71 24.58 -17.40
CA GLY A 151 2.02 23.93 -18.67
C GLY A 151 3.43 23.31 -18.76
N GLU A 152 4.23 23.40 -17.69
CA GLU A 152 5.50 22.68 -17.59
C GLU A 152 5.25 21.20 -17.32
N ASP A 153 6.17 20.32 -17.71
CA ASP A 153 6.10 18.86 -17.53
C ASP A 153 4.68 18.26 -17.73
N PRO A 154 4.07 18.47 -18.92
CA PRO A 154 2.64 18.26 -19.13
C PRO A 154 2.20 16.80 -18.96
N GLU A 155 3.11 15.84 -19.13
CA GLU A 155 2.82 14.43 -18.86
C GLU A 155 2.68 14.18 -17.37
N TYR A 156 3.65 14.63 -16.57
CA TYR A 156 3.66 14.43 -15.12
C TYR A 156 2.43 15.06 -14.45
N TRP A 157 2.16 16.34 -14.73
CA TRP A 157 1.06 17.06 -14.09
C TRP A 157 -0.31 16.62 -14.61
N HIS A 158 -0.41 16.12 -15.85
CA HIS A 158 -1.63 15.45 -16.31
C HIS A 158 -1.91 14.20 -15.48
N GLN A 159 -0.91 13.34 -15.26
CA GLN A 159 -1.09 12.13 -14.46
C GLN A 159 -1.42 12.43 -12.99
N ILE A 160 -0.81 13.46 -12.39
CA ILE A 160 -1.19 13.95 -11.05
C ILE A 160 -2.66 14.34 -11.02
N ARG A 161 -3.13 15.11 -12.01
CA ARG A 161 -4.53 15.53 -12.11
C ARG A 161 -5.48 14.33 -12.18
N LEU A 162 -5.17 13.34 -13.01
CA LEU A 162 -5.98 12.13 -13.15
C LEU A 162 -6.07 11.36 -11.81
N THR A 163 -4.95 11.19 -11.10
CA THR A 163 -4.95 10.52 -9.80
C THR A 163 -5.79 11.26 -8.76
N LEU A 164 -5.67 12.59 -8.68
CA LEU A 164 -6.48 13.40 -7.77
C LEU A 164 -7.98 13.39 -8.15
N LEU A 165 -8.31 13.32 -9.43
CA LEU A 165 -9.70 13.15 -9.90
C LEU A 165 -10.28 11.79 -9.54
N GLN A 166 -9.49 10.72 -9.62
CA GLN A 166 -9.90 9.39 -9.18
C GLN A 166 -10.24 9.39 -7.69
N LEU A 167 -9.40 10.03 -6.86
CA LEU A 167 -9.69 10.20 -5.44
C LEU A 167 -10.95 11.04 -5.19
N LYS A 168 -11.14 12.13 -5.96
CA LYS A 168 -12.35 12.96 -5.87
C LYS A 168 -13.61 12.17 -6.23
N GLY A 169 -13.57 11.36 -7.28
CA GLY A 169 -14.69 10.51 -7.70
C GLY A 169 -15.05 9.45 -6.66
N LEU A 170 -14.05 8.87 -6.01
CA LEU A 170 -14.22 7.92 -4.91
C LEU A 170 -14.96 8.56 -3.72
N GLU A 171 -14.49 9.73 -3.28
CA GLU A 171 -15.09 10.46 -2.15
C GLU A 171 -16.49 10.98 -2.48
N ASP A 172 -16.70 11.53 -3.68
CA ASP A 172 -18.00 12.04 -4.11
C ASP A 172 -19.04 10.93 -4.22
N SER A 173 -18.67 9.78 -4.78
CA SER A 173 -19.57 8.65 -4.91
C SER A 173 -19.95 8.07 -3.55
N TYR A 174 -18.99 7.90 -2.65
CA TYR A 174 -19.28 7.44 -1.28
C TYR A 174 -20.22 8.40 -0.53
N ASN A 175 -20.08 9.70 -0.76
CA ASN A 175 -20.96 10.71 -0.16
C ASN A 175 -22.30 10.90 -0.91
N GLY A 176 -22.55 10.15 -2.00
CA GLY A 176 -23.77 10.28 -2.81
C GLY A 176 -23.87 11.60 -3.58
N GLN A 177 -22.74 12.25 -3.88
CA GLN A 177 -22.65 13.59 -4.48
C GLN A 177 -21.78 13.59 -5.76
N VAL A 178 -22.11 12.70 -6.71
CA VAL A 178 -21.37 12.59 -7.99
C VAL A 178 -21.53 13.88 -8.81
N ALA A 179 -20.46 14.68 -8.87
CA ALA A 179 -20.39 15.95 -9.57
C ALA A 179 -18.99 16.17 -10.17
N PHE A 180 -18.83 15.81 -11.45
CA PHE A 180 -17.54 15.91 -12.14
C PHE A 180 -17.04 17.36 -12.24
N PRO A 181 -15.84 17.69 -11.72
CA PRO A 181 -15.28 19.03 -11.83
C PRO A 181 -14.64 19.27 -13.21
N THR A 182 -15.05 20.35 -13.89
CA THR A 182 -14.51 20.74 -15.20
C THR A 182 -13.25 21.61 -15.14
N GLY A 183 -12.90 22.11 -13.95
CA GLY A 183 -11.74 22.99 -13.73
C GLY A 183 -10.94 22.60 -12.50
N THR A 184 -10.58 23.59 -11.68
CA THR A 184 -9.97 23.39 -10.37
C THR A 184 -10.95 22.73 -9.40
N PHE A 185 -10.42 21.95 -8.47
CA PHE A 185 -11.22 21.26 -7.46
C PHE A 185 -10.44 21.15 -6.16
N SER A 186 -11.16 20.99 -5.05
CA SER A 186 -10.60 20.76 -3.74
C SER A 186 -10.83 19.31 -3.29
N LEU A 187 -9.92 18.83 -2.47
CA LEU A 187 -10.04 17.58 -1.73
C LEU A 187 -10.09 17.91 -0.24
N SER A 188 -10.87 17.15 0.53
CA SER A 188 -10.87 17.29 1.98
C SER A 188 -9.54 16.76 2.55
N PRO A 189 -8.74 17.57 3.28
CA PRO A 189 -7.46 17.12 3.84
C PRO A 189 -7.60 15.89 4.76
N PHE A 190 -8.73 15.79 5.46
CA PHE A 190 -9.06 14.69 6.38
C PHE A 190 -10.24 13.84 5.89
N GLY A 191 -10.48 13.85 4.57
CA GLY A 191 -11.37 12.91 3.91
C GLY A 191 -10.62 11.64 3.48
N PHE A 192 -10.99 11.09 2.32
CA PHE A 192 -10.36 9.89 1.77
C PHE A 192 -8.90 10.06 1.36
N LEU A 193 -8.37 11.29 1.37
CA LEU A 193 -6.94 11.52 1.28
C LEU A 193 -6.17 10.83 2.41
N LEU A 194 -6.75 10.70 3.61
CA LEU A 194 -6.08 10.00 4.73
C LEU A 194 -5.83 8.51 4.46
N PHE A 195 -6.70 7.85 3.69
CA PHE A 195 -6.42 6.48 3.23
C PHE A 195 -5.17 6.41 2.35
N GLN A 196 -4.89 7.48 1.60
CA GLN A 196 -3.75 7.50 0.68
C GLN A 196 -2.45 7.87 1.39
N LEU A 197 -2.53 8.69 2.44
CA LEU A 197 -1.37 9.20 3.17
C LEU A 197 -0.82 8.21 4.22
N GLY A 198 -1.29 6.97 4.29
CA GLY A 198 -0.92 6.01 5.34
C GLY A 198 0.59 5.95 5.63
N GLY A 199 1.40 5.66 4.61
CA GLY A 199 2.85 5.63 4.72
C GLY A 199 3.50 7.03 4.80
N ASP A 200 2.99 8.03 4.07
CA ASP A 200 3.48 9.41 4.16
C ASP A 200 3.35 9.98 5.59
N LEU A 201 2.30 9.58 6.32
CA LEU A 201 2.04 10.02 7.69
C LEU A 201 3.13 9.55 8.67
N GLU A 202 3.82 8.42 8.41
CA GLU A 202 4.90 7.95 9.29
C GLU A 202 6.04 8.97 9.40
N ASP A 203 6.36 9.66 8.31
CA ASP A 203 7.38 10.70 8.28
C ASP A 203 6.81 12.08 8.60
N LEU A 204 5.59 12.41 8.11
CA LEU A 204 4.94 13.70 8.39
C LEU A 204 4.67 13.93 9.87
N GLU A 205 4.31 12.88 10.62
CA GLU A 205 4.13 13.00 12.06
C GLU A 205 5.40 13.50 12.76
N LEU A 206 6.56 12.97 12.38
CA LEU A 206 7.86 13.38 12.92
C LEU A 206 8.27 14.77 12.42
N ALA A 207 8.15 15.02 11.12
CA ALA A 207 8.49 16.32 10.52
C ALA A 207 7.63 17.47 11.07
N LEU A 208 6.38 17.19 11.45
CA LEU A 208 5.46 18.15 12.05
C LEU A 208 5.40 18.07 13.58
N ASN A 209 6.40 17.46 14.23
CA ASN A 209 6.56 17.42 15.68
C ASN A 209 5.32 16.91 16.44
N LYS A 210 4.76 15.76 16.01
CA LYS A 210 3.73 15.06 16.79
C LYS A 210 4.37 14.48 18.05
N SER A 211 3.78 14.76 19.21
CA SER A 211 4.34 14.32 20.50
C SER A 211 4.18 12.82 20.78
N ASP A 212 3.19 12.17 20.15
CA ASP A 212 2.93 10.73 20.22
C ASP A 212 2.82 10.19 18.80
N SER A 213 3.97 10.02 18.14
CA SER A 213 4.01 9.50 16.77
C SER A 213 3.70 8.00 16.76
N ARG A 214 2.93 7.58 15.76
CA ARG A 214 2.65 6.19 15.42
C ARG A 214 3.91 5.44 14.98
N ARG A 215 4.92 6.15 14.45
CA ARG A 215 6.17 5.53 14.02
C ARG A 215 6.95 5.02 15.24
N VAL A 216 7.00 3.71 15.37
CA VAL A 216 7.73 3.02 16.43
C VAL A 216 9.20 2.85 16.00
N LEU A 217 10.16 3.18 16.87
CA LEU A 217 11.58 3.00 16.58
C LEU A 217 11.87 1.54 16.23
N GLY A 218 12.52 1.35 15.07
CA GLY A 218 12.83 0.05 14.51
C GLY A 218 11.63 -0.68 13.91
N SER A 219 10.42 -0.11 13.91
CA SER A 219 9.30 -0.76 13.23
C SER A 219 9.65 -0.87 11.77
N GLY A 220 9.77 -2.10 11.28
CA GLY A 220 9.86 -2.35 9.85
C GLY A 220 8.48 -2.20 9.21
N SER A 221 8.47 -1.84 7.93
CA SER A 221 7.33 -2.05 7.05
C SER A 221 7.82 -2.79 5.80
N CYS A 222 7.64 -4.10 5.86
CA CYS A 222 7.75 -5.10 4.80
C CYS A 222 9.11 -5.82 4.62
N SER A 223 9.02 -7.03 4.07
CA SER A 223 10.12 -7.87 3.59
C SER A 223 9.89 -8.20 2.12
N ALA A 224 10.94 -8.17 1.29
CA ALA A 224 10.86 -8.56 -0.13
C ALA A 224 11.98 -9.51 -0.53
N LEU A 225 11.68 -10.39 -1.49
CA LEU A 225 12.65 -11.28 -2.11
C LEU A 225 12.41 -11.40 -3.61
N ILE A 226 13.44 -11.05 -4.38
CA ILE A 226 13.54 -11.30 -5.81
C ILE A 226 14.51 -12.47 -5.98
N LYS A 227 14.06 -13.56 -6.59
CA LYS A 227 14.82 -14.81 -6.65
C LYS A 227 14.94 -15.31 -8.08
N LEU A 228 16.18 -15.44 -8.53
CA LEU A 228 16.52 -16.14 -9.76
C LEU A 228 16.62 -17.64 -9.45
N LEU A 229 15.77 -18.45 -10.10
CA LEU A 229 15.75 -19.90 -9.88
C LEU A 229 16.98 -20.59 -10.51
N PRO A 230 17.36 -21.79 -10.03
CA PRO A 230 18.50 -22.54 -10.60
C PRO A 230 18.41 -22.67 -12.13
N GLY A 231 19.51 -22.34 -12.81
CA GLY A 231 19.57 -22.35 -14.27
C GLY A 231 18.73 -21.24 -14.93
N ASN A 232 18.38 -20.19 -14.20
CA ASN A 232 17.62 -19.02 -14.65
C ASN A 232 16.27 -19.40 -15.28
N GLN A 233 15.67 -20.50 -14.82
CA GLN A 233 14.45 -21.08 -15.40
C GLN A 233 13.20 -20.25 -15.11
N ASP A 234 13.25 -19.42 -14.07
CA ASP A 234 12.21 -18.46 -13.70
C ASP A 234 12.84 -17.35 -12.84
N LEU A 235 12.16 -16.22 -12.77
CA LEU A 235 12.45 -15.11 -11.87
C LEU A 235 11.20 -14.91 -11.03
N LEU A 236 11.33 -15.12 -9.72
CA LEU A 236 10.24 -14.92 -8.77
C LEU A 236 10.39 -13.56 -8.09
N VAL A 237 9.30 -12.82 -7.97
CA VAL A 237 9.28 -11.52 -7.28
C VAL A 237 8.21 -11.58 -6.21
N SER A 238 8.61 -11.38 -4.94
CA SER A 238 7.74 -11.56 -3.79
C SER A 238 7.86 -10.48 -2.74
N HIS A 239 6.77 -10.29 -2.00
CA HIS A 239 6.61 -9.22 -1.01
C HIS A 239 5.71 -9.70 0.14
N ASP A 240 6.12 -9.49 1.39
CA ASP A 240 5.37 -9.75 2.63
C ASP A 240 5.20 -8.42 3.36
N THR A 241 3.96 -7.89 3.36
CA THR A 241 3.69 -6.58 3.95
C THR A 241 3.65 -6.69 5.46
N TRP A 242 4.35 -5.79 6.16
CA TRP A 242 4.19 -5.65 7.60
C TRP A 242 3.31 -4.46 7.92
N ASN A 243 2.21 -4.68 8.63
CA ASN A 243 1.29 -3.61 8.98
C ASN A 243 0.58 -3.92 10.30
N THR A 244 -0.19 -2.95 10.78
CA THR A 244 -1.17 -3.13 11.84
C THR A 244 -2.23 -4.16 11.45
N TYR A 245 -2.64 -5.00 12.38
CA TYR A 245 -3.67 -6.02 12.14
C TYR A 245 -5.05 -5.40 11.88
N GLN A 246 -5.31 -4.18 12.34
CA GLN A 246 -6.55 -3.45 12.02
C GLN A 246 -6.67 -3.08 10.53
N SER A 247 -5.58 -3.11 9.76
CA SER A 247 -5.60 -2.82 8.32
C SER A 247 -6.04 -4.01 7.44
N MET A 248 -6.23 -5.21 7.99
CA MET A 248 -6.36 -6.46 7.23
C MET A 248 -7.68 -6.66 6.44
N LEU A 249 -8.47 -5.61 6.17
CA LEU A 249 -9.45 -5.66 5.08
C LEU A 249 -8.70 -5.48 3.77
N ARG A 250 -8.61 -6.55 2.96
CA ARG A 250 -7.75 -6.57 1.78
C ARG A 250 -8.52 -6.72 0.48
N VAL A 251 -8.05 -6.01 -0.55
CA VAL A 251 -8.60 -6.07 -1.91
C VAL A 251 -7.44 -6.23 -2.88
N ILE A 252 -7.41 -7.31 -3.66
CA ILE A 252 -6.59 -7.37 -4.86
C ILE A 252 -7.33 -6.62 -5.96
N LYS A 253 -6.66 -5.64 -6.58
CA LYS A 253 -7.26 -4.75 -7.58
C LYS A 253 -6.59 -4.97 -8.92
N LYS A 254 -7.38 -5.01 -9.99
CA LYS A 254 -6.94 -4.87 -11.36
C LYS A 254 -7.63 -3.67 -11.98
N TYR A 255 -6.83 -2.74 -12.47
CA TYR A 255 -7.27 -1.55 -13.17
C TYR A 255 -6.87 -1.66 -14.64
N ASN A 256 -7.81 -1.42 -15.55
CA ASN A 256 -7.57 -1.21 -16.97
C ASN A 256 -7.99 0.21 -17.36
N LEU A 257 -7.00 1.11 -17.34
CA LEU A 257 -7.16 2.55 -17.50
C LEU A 257 -6.41 3.00 -18.75
N PRO A 258 -7.05 3.02 -19.93
CA PRO A 258 -6.43 3.42 -21.19
C PRO A 258 -6.23 4.95 -21.29
N PHE A 259 -5.64 5.56 -20.26
CA PHE A 259 -5.30 6.97 -20.23
C PHE A 259 -4.18 7.29 -21.22
N LEU A 260 -4.10 8.55 -21.63
CA LEU A 260 -3.00 9.10 -22.41
C LEU A 260 -1.93 9.68 -21.48
N SER A 261 -0.70 9.79 -21.97
CA SER A 261 0.44 10.33 -21.22
C SER A 261 0.22 11.79 -20.83
N LYS A 262 -0.45 12.56 -21.69
CA LYS A 262 -0.82 13.96 -21.49
C LYS A 262 -2.18 14.26 -22.13
N ALA A 263 -2.76 15.39 -21.73
CA ALA A 263 -3.92 15.95 -22.42
C ALA A 263 -3.61 16.23 -23.91
N GLU A 264 -4.57 15.97 -24.79
CA GLU A 264 -4.56 16.25 -26.23
C GLU A 264 -3.29 15.79 -26.98
N GLY A 265 -3.40 14.68 -27.71
CA GLY A 265 -2.29 14.17 -28.55
C GLY A 265 -1.20 13.42 -27.78
N GLY A 266 -1.44 13.03 -26.53
CA GLY A 266 -0.63 12.05 -25.80
C GLY A 266 -0.76 10.64 -26.39
N SER A 267 0.28 9.82 -26.22
CA SER A 267 0.19 8.37 -26.49
C SER A 267 -0.42 7.66 -25.29
N PRO A 268 -1.02 6.47 -25.46
CA PRO A 268 -1.44 5.66 -24.32
C PRO A 268 -0.30 5.45 -23.31
N ILE A 269 -0.60 5.51 -22.02
CA ILE A 269 0.37 5.24 -20.96
C ILE A 269 0.84 3.77 -21.02
N PRO A 270 2.13 3.46 -20.80
CA PRO A 270 2.62 2.08 -20.79
C PRO A 270 1.98 1.21 -19.69
N GLY A 271 1.75 1.78 -18.51
CA GLY A 271 1.13 1.11 -17.35
C GLY A 271 -0.40 1.25 -17.32
N SER A 272 -1.07 1.09 -18.46
CA SER A 272 -2.54 1.19 -18.55
C SER A 272 -3.26 0.07 -17.82
N VAL A 273 -2.66 -1.14 -17.72
CA VAL A 273 -3.18 -2.23 -16.88
C VAL A 273 -2.29 -2.43 -15.68
N GLN A 274 -2.88 -2.49 -14.49
CA GLN A 274 -2.18 -2.65 -13.22
C GLN A 274 -2.92 -3.65 -12.34
N ALA A 275 -2.25 -4.70 -11.89
CA ALA A 275 -2.77 -5.61 -10.86
C ALA A 275 -1.93 -5.49 -9.59
N PHE A 276 -2.56 -5.26 -8.44
CA PHE A 276 -1.84 -4.95 -7.20
C PHE A 276 -2.65 -5.31 -5.95
N SER A 277 -1.94 -5.58 -4.86
CA SER A 277 -2.55 -5.75 -3.53
C SER A 277 -2.87 -4.41 -2.91
N SER A 278 -4.03 -4.26 -2.27
CA SER A 278 -4.53 -2.97 -1.80
C SER A 278 -5.56 -3.14 -0.66
N TYR A 279 -6.23 -2.03 -0.34
CA TYR A 279 -7.18 -1.85 0.74
C TYR A 279 -8.45 -1.14 0.23
N PRO A 280 -9.59 -1.29 0.93
CA PRO A 280 -10.80 -0.54 0.62
C PRO A 280 -10.56 0.98 0.74
N GLY A 281 -10.90 1.73 -0.30
CA GLY A 281 -10.76 3.20 -0.30
C GLY A 281 -9.36 3.72 -0.65
N THR A 282 -8.36 2.84 -0.77
CA THR A 282 -6.99 3.18 -1.15
C THR A 282 -6.78 2.97 -2.65
N ILE A 283 -6.59 4.02 -3.45
CA ILE A 283 -6.53 3.93 -4.93
C ILE A 283 -5.13 3.60 -5.47
N PHE A 284 -4.24 3.15 -4.59
CA PHE A 284 -2.91 2.62 -4.87
C PHE A 284 -2.69 1.38 -3.96
N SER A 285 -1.51 0.80 -3.93
CA SER A 285 -1.26 -0.44 -3.18
C SER A 285 -1.16 -0.16 -1.68
N GLY A 286 -0.23 0.70 -1.26
CA GLY A 286 0.09 0.98 0.14
C GLY A 286 0.83 -0.17 0.83
N ASP A 287 1.15 -1.23 0.09
CA ASP A 287 1.92 -2.36 0.58
C ASP A 287 3.43 -2.13 0.48
N ASP A 288 4.06 -1.90 -0.69
CA ASP A 288 3.53 -1.87 -2.07
C ASP A 288 3.92 -3.08 -2.95
N PHE A 289 3.01 -3.54 -3.84
CA PHE A 289 3.31 -4.57 -4.86
C PHE A 289 2.40 -4.44 -6.11
N TYR A 290 3.00 -4.26 -7.29
CA TYR A 290 2.30 -4.05 -8.55
C TYR A 290 2.84 -4.92 -9.69
N ILE A 291 1.93 -5.38 -10.56
CA ILE A 291 2.22 -5.97 -11.87
C ILE A 291 1.65 -5.03 -12.95
N LEU A 292 2.49 -4.54 -13.84
CA LEU A 292 2.17 -3.45 -14.78
C LEU A 292 2.26 -3.93 -16.23
N SER A 293 1.34 -3.46 -17.08
CA SER A 293 1.33 -3.78 -18.53
C SER A 293 2.57 -3.33 -19.30
N SER A 294 3.39 -2.47 -18.71
CA SER A 294 4.66 -2.02 -19.30
C SER A 294 5.77 -3.09 -19.27
N GLY A 295 5.55 -4.24 -18.64
CA GLY A 295 6.59 -5.25 -18.40
C GLY A 295 7.17 -5.20 -16.98
N LEU A 296 6.72 -4.24 -16.16
CA LEU A 296 7.31 -3.96 -14.86
C LEU A 296 6.57 -4.63 -13.71
N VAL A 297 7.34 -5.07 -12.72
CA VAL A 297 6.87 -5.32 -11.35
C VAL A 297 7.56 -4.35 -10.42
N THR A 298 6.77 -3.58 -9.67
CA THR A 298 7.28 -2.57 -8.72
C THR A 298 6.84 -2.94 -7.31
N LEU A 299 7.77 -2.86 -6.37
CA LEU A 299 7.57 -3.21 -4.97
C LEU A 299 8.58 -2.46 -4.10
N GLU A 300 8.28 -2.26 -2.82
CA GLU A 300 9.21 -1.60 -1.90
C GLU A 300 9.29 -2.26 -0.52
N THR A 301 10.25 -1.82 0.29
CA THR A 301 10.15 -1.90 1.75
C THR A 301 10.57 -0.56 2.36
N THR A 302 9.92 -0.16 3.44
CA THR A 302 10.11 1.18 4.03
C THR A 302 11.37 1.26 4.86
N ASN A 303 12.28 2.17 4.52
CA ASN A 303 13.50 2.42 5.29
C ASN A 303 13.26 3.47 6.40
N GLY A 304 12.37 4.43 6.15
CA GLY A 304 12.15 5.58 7.01
C GLY A 304 13.35 6.54 7.07
N ASN A 305 13.35 7.43 8.05
CA ASN A 305 14.47 8.33 8.33
C ASN A 305 14.64 8.54 9.84
N ASN A 306 15.85 8.32 10.37
CA ASN A 306 16.18 8.50 11.78
C ASN A 306 17.02 9.75 12.05
N ASN A 307 17.32 10.54 11.01
CA ASN A 307 18.03 11.80 11.14
C ASN A 307 17.07 12.99 11.15
N PRO A 308 16.80 13.61 12.32
CA PRO A 308 15.85 14.72 12.42
C PRO A 308 16.30 15.98 11.68
N ALA A 309 17.60 16.13 11.37
CA ALA A 309 18.10 17.26 10.61
C ALA A 309 17.62 17.29 9.15
N LEU A 310 17.12 16.16 8.63
CA LEU A 310 16.59 16.05 7.27
C LEU A 310 15.12 16.48 7.17
N TRP A 311 14.38 16.58 8.28
CA TRP A 311 12.96 16.99 8.23
C TRP A 311 12.72 18.38 7.66
N LYS A 312 13.75 19.24 7.64
CA LYS A 312 13.71 20.54 6.96
C LYS A 312 13.44 20.43 5.45
N TYR A 313 13.66 19.26 4.83
CA TYR A 313 13.37 19.02 3.41
C TYR A 313 11.92 18.57 3.17
N VAL A 314 11.17 18.23 4.22
CA VAL A 314 9.74 17.94 4.12
C VAL A 314 8.97 19.26 4.12
N GLN A 315 8.73 19.78 2.92
CA GLN A 315 8.02 21.03 2.69
C GLN A 315 6.67 20.76 2.04
N PRO A 316 5.64 21.61 2.19
CA PRO A 316 4.39 21.44 1.49
C PRO A 316 4.47 21.90 0.02
N GLU A 317 5.38 22.83 -0.33
CA GLU A 317 5.60 23.29 -1.70
C GLU A 317 6.88 22.69 -2.27
N GLY A 318 6.92 22.46 -3.59
CA GLY A 318 8.06 21.83 -4.26
C GLY A 318 8.13 20.31 -4.10
N SER A 319 7.10 19.70 -3.50
CA SER A 319 7.03 18.28 -3.17
C SER A 319 5.71 17.65 -3.60
N VAL A 320 5.74 16.39 -4.01
CA VAL A 320 4.54 15.59 -4.25
C VAL A 320 4.60 14.38 -3.31
N PHE A 321 3.52 14.11 -2.57
CA PHE A 321 3.44 12.94 -1.68
C PHE A 321 3.76 11.64 -2.40
N GLU A 322 4.30 10.68 -1.67
CA GLU A 322 4.87 9.47 -2.27
C GLU A 322 3.84 8.68 -3.07
N TRP A 323 2.64 8.49 -2.52
CA TRP A 323 1.58 7.71 -3.19
C TRP A 323 1.23 8.27 -4.58
N LEU A 324 1.29 9.60 -4.76
CA LEU A 324 1.08 10.23 -6.07
C LEU A 324 2.25 9.95 -7.01
N ARG A 325 3.49 10.09 -6.52
CA ARG A 325 4.71 9.82 -7.31
C ARG A 325 4.79 8.37 -7.76
N ASN A 326 4.44 7.43 -6.87
CA ASN A 326 4.30 6.01 -7.13
C ASN A 326 3.32 5.76 -8.28
N VAL A 327 2.07 6.24 -8.17
CA VAL A 327 1.04 6.07 -9.22
C VAL A 327 1.48 6.67 -10.56
N VAL A 328 2.09 7.85 -10.57
CA VAL A 328 2.55 8.51 -11.81
C VAL A 328 3.69 7.72 -12.46
N ALA A 329 4.65 7.23 -11.67
CA ALA A 329 5.76 6.42 -12.17
C ALA A 329 5.26 5.08 -12.74
N ASN A 330 4.35 4.38 -12.05
CA ASN A 330 3.74 3.14 -12.52
C ASN A 330 2.98 3.32 -13.85
N ARG A 331 2.31 4.46 -14.05
CA ARG A 331 1.59 4.75 -15.29
C ARG A 331 2.55 5.01 -16.46
N LEU A 332 3.55 5.87 -16.26
CA LEU A 332 4.34 6.43 -17.37
C LEU A 332 5.56 5.60 -17.77
N ALA A 333 6.14 4.83 -16.87
CA ALA A 333 7.44 4.19 -17.12
C ALA A 333 7.37 2.98 -18.06
N LYS A 334 8.34 2.89 -18.97
CA LYS A 334 8.58 1.74 -19.87
C LYS A 334 9.73 0.84 -19.41
N GLY A 335 10.48 1.27 -18.40
CA GLY A 335 11.66 0.58 -17.88
C GLY A 335 12.04 1.09 -16.49
N GLY A 336 12.89 0.35 -15.78
CA GLY A 336 13.28 0.67 -14.40
C GLY A 336 13.96 2.04 -14.23
N ALA A 337 14.86 2.41 -15.14
CA ALA A 337 15.53 3.71 -15.11
C ALA A 337 14.57 4.89 -15.32
N GLU A 338 13.58 4.71 -16.21
CA GLU A 338 12.54 5.73 -16.46
C GLU A 338 11.61 5.86 -15.25
N TRP A 339 11.20 4.74 -14.65
CA TRP A 339 10.42 4.71 -13.41
C TRP A 339 11.10 5.52 -12.31
N ALA A 340 12.39 5.24 -12.08
CA ALA A 340 13.18 5.94 -11.08
C ALA A 340 13.32 7.45 -11.39
N SER A 341 13.46 7.82 -12.67
CA SER A 341 13.56 9.22 -13.08
C SER A 341 12.26 9.99 -12.89
N ILE A 342 11.11 9.34 -13.02
CA ILE A 342 9.79 9.95 -12.81
C ILE A 342 9.49 10.04 -11.31
N PHE A 343 9.69 8.95 -10.57
CA PHE A 343 9.41 8.86 -9.13
C PHE A 343 10.20 9.87 -8.30
N LYS A 344 11.46 10.16 -8.67
CA LYS A 344 12.32 11.09 -7.91
C LYS A 344 11.94 12.57 -8.08
N LYS A 345 11.08 12.92 -9.05
CA LYS A 345 10.62 14.31 -9.24
C LYS A 345 9.86 14.75 -7.99
N PHE A 346 10.15 15.96 -7.51
CA PHE A 346 9.46 16.56 -6.35
C PHE A 346 9.46 15.63 -5.12
N ASN A 347 10.57 14.94 -4.83
CA ASN A 347 10.72 14.08 -3.65
C ASN A 347 10.22 14.81 -2.39
N SER A 348 9.23 14.23 -1.72
CA SER A 348 8.63 14.78 -0.50
C SER A 348 9.42 14.49 0.77
N GLY A 349 10.30 13.48 0.76
CA GLY A 349 10.92 12.98 1.98
C GLY A 349 9.93 12.28 2.92
N THR A 350 8.81 11.79 2.39
CA THR A 350 7.77 11.07 3.11
C THR A 350 7.55 9.72 2.46
N TYR A 351 7.16 8.72 3.26
CA TYR A 351 7.14 7.31 2.91
C TYR A 351 8.48 6.86 2.29
N ASN A 352 9.54 6.97 3.10
CA ASN A 352 10.91 6.81 2.65
C ASN A 352 11.27 5.33 2.44
N ASN A 353 11.31 4.89 1.18
CA ASN A 353 11.33 3.48 0.80
C ASN A 353 12.60 3.06 0.01
N GLN A 354 12.91 1.76 0.04
CA GLN A 354 13.72 1.09 -0.99
C GLN A 354 12.78 0.48 -2.04
N TRP A 355 12.70 1.11 -3.20
CA TRP A 355 11.96 0.61 -4.35
C TRP A 355 12.81 -0.35 -5.18
N MET A 356 12.20 -1.47 -5.56
CA MET A 356 12.73 -2.44 -6.52
C MET A 356 11.82 -2.42 -7.76
N ILE A 357 12.43 -2.28 -8.93
CA ILE A 357 11.72 -2.26 -10.21
C ILE A 357 12.31 -3.38 -11.05
N VAL A 358 11.53 -4.46 -11.20
CA VAL A 358 11.88 -5.62 -12.01
C VAL A 358 11.25 -5.45 -13.38
N ASP A 359 12.06 -5.50 -14.43
CA ASP A 359 11.60 -5.39 -15.81
C ASP A 359 11.65 -6.76 -16.50
N TYR A 360 10.51 -7.44 -16.57
CA TYR A 360 10.41 -8.76 -17.20
C TYR A 360 10.67 -8.72 -18.71
N ASN A 361 10.69 -7.56 -19.37
CA ASN A 361 11.10 -7.46 -20.77
C ASN A 361 12.56 -7.87 -20.97
N TYR A 362 13.39 -7.78 -19.92
CA TYR A 362 14.80 -8.17 -19.91
C TYR A 362 15.04 -9.54 -19.25
N PHE A 363 13.98 -10.31 -18.96
CA PHE A 363 14.13 -11.67 -18.44
C PHE A 363 13.77 -12.71 -19.51
N HIS A 364 14.74 -13.58 -19.82
CA HIS A 364 14.56 -14.67 -20.76
C HIS A 364 14.87 -16.01 -20.06
N PRO A 365 13.86 -16.89 -19.86
CA PRO A 365 14.07 -18.15 -19.15
C PRO A 365 15.19 -19.00 -19.75
N GLY A 366 16.12 -19.44 -18.90
CA GLY A 366 17.27 -20.26 -19.26
C GLY A 366 18.48 -19.48 -19.78
N GLU A 367 18.38 -18.16 -19.97
CA GLU A 367 19.50 -17.36 -20.43
C GLU A 367 20.51 -17.09 -19.30
N GLY A 368 21.77 -17.45 -19.53
CA GLY A 368 22.85 -17.34 -18.54
C GLY A 368 23.59 -16.00 -18.55
N SER A 369 23.44 -15.19 -19.59
CA SER A 369 24.05 -13.86 -19.70
C SER A 369 23.33 -12.86 -18.81
N VAL A 370 24.10 -12.00 -18.14
CA VAL A 370 23.55 -10.89 -17.36
C VAL A 370 22.80 -9.95 -18.30
N GLN A 371 21.50 -9.81 -18.05
CA GLN A 371 20.65 -8.83 -18.73
C GLN A 371 20.63 -7.54 -17.91
N GLN A 372 21.27 -6.48 -18.42
CA GLN A 372 21.18 -5.15 -17.81
C GLN A 372 19.73 -4.64 -17.89
N ASN A 373 19.36 -3.73 -17.00
CA ASN A 373 18.02 -3.17 -16.80
C ASN A 373 16.97 -4.14 -16.25
N LEU A 374 17.34 -5.38 -15.89
CA LEU A 374 16.41 -6.34 -15.27
C LEU A 374 15.95 -5.87 -13.88
N LEU A 375 16.85 -5.32 -13.08
CA LEU A 375 16.55 -4.82 -11.74
C LEU A 375 17.11 -3.42 -11.54
N THR A 376 16.24 -2.43 -11.37
CA THR A 376 16.60 -1.10 -10.85
C THR A 376 16.22 -1.00 -9.38
N VAL A 377 17.13 -0.49 -8.56
CA VAL A 377 16.88 -0.20 -7.14
C VAL A 377 16.98 1.30 -6.92
N LEU A 378 16.00 1.86 -6.21
CA LEU A 378 15.93 3.26 -5.82
C LEU A 378 15.73 3.34 -4.30
N GLU A 379 16.43 4.25 -3.64
CA GLU A 379 16.19 4.55 -2.22
C GLU A 379 15.95 6.05 -2.03
N GLN A 380 14.97 6.38 -1.20
CA GLN A 380 14.57 7.75 -0.90
C GLN A 380 14.70 8.03 0.60
N ILE A 381 15.22 9.22 0.93
CA ILE A 381 15.07 9.89 2.23
C ILE A 381 14.78 11.39 1.99
N PRO A 382 14.47 12.22 3.02
CA PRO A 382 14.24 13.64 2.79
C PRO A 382 15.46 14.35 2.21
N GLY A 383 15.29 14.90 1.00
CA GLY A 383 16.32 15.66 0.28
C GLY A 383 17.31 14.82 -0.54
N LEU A 384 17.21 13.48 -0.53
CA LEU A 384 18.15 12.61 -1.26
C LEU A 384 17.45 11.38 -1.86
N VAL A 385 17.78 11.07 -3.11
CA VAL A 385 17.36 9.85 -3.81
C VAL A 385 18.58 9.26 -4.51
N VAL A 386 18.86 7.98 -4.28
CA VAL A 386 19.94 7.23 -4.94
C VAL A 386 19.32 6.13 -5.78
N VAL A 387 19.86 5.91 -7.00
CA VAL A 387 19.34 4.95 -7.97
C VAL A 387 20.51 4.16 -8.57
N ALA A 388 20.36 2.85 -8.70
CA ALA A 388 21.31 2.01 -9.43
C ALA A 388 20.63 0.85 -10.14
N ASP A 389 21.22 0.42 -11.26
CA ASP A 389 20.95 -0.90 -11.82
C ASP A 389 21.67 -1.97 -10.98
N LYS A 390 20.92 -2.97 -10.52
CA LYS A 390 21.37 -4.08 -9.68
C LYS A 390 21.21 -5.44 -10.34
N SER A 391 21.08 -5.46 -11.66
CA SER A 391 20.96 -6.69 -12.45
C SER A 391 22.19 -7.58 -12.28
N GLU A 392 23.41 -7.02 -12.39
CA GLU A 392 24.64 -7.80 -12.22
C GLU A 392 24.70 -8.48 -10.84
N GLU A 393 24.33 -7.75 -9.79
CA GLU A 393 24.31 -8.29 -8.42
C GLU A 393 23.26 -9.39 -8.25
N LEU A 394 22.07 -9.22 -8.83
CA LEU A 394 21.01 -10.23 -8.84
C LEU A 394 21.47 -11.53 -9.50
N TYR A 395 22.15 -11.46 -10.66
CA TYR A 395 22.68 -12.64 -11.34
C TYR A 395 23.83 -13.30 -10.57
N GLN A 396 24.73 -12.51 -9.97
CA GLN A 396 25.87 -13.03 -9.22
C GLN A 396 25.45 -13.73 -7.91
N GLN A 397 24.50 -13.16 -7.18
CA GLN A 397 24.02 -13.70 -5.90
C GLN A 397 22.88 -14.72 -6.09
N GLY A 398 22.17 -14.63 -7.21
CA GLY A 398 20.95 -15.38 -7.49
C GLY A 398 19.72 -14.88 -6.75
N TYR A 399 19.81 -13.74 -6.04
CA TYR A 399 18.68 -13.10 -5.35
C TYR A 399 18.97 -11.62 -5.01
N TRP A 400 17.90 -10.88 -4.71
CA TRP A 400 17.93 -9.58 -4.02
C TRP A 400 16.91 -9.61 -2.88
N ALA A 401 17.31 -9.19 -1.68
CA ALA A 401 16.43 -9.16 -0.51
C ALA A 401 16.32 -7.73 0.06
N SER A 402 15.14 -7.39 0.57
CA SER A 402 14.85 -6.06 1.15
C SER A 402 14.12 -6.22 2.49
N TYR A 403 14.47 -5.40 3.49
CA TYR A 403 14.06 -5.61 4.89
C TYR A 403 14.23 -4.35 5.77
N ASN A 404 13.82 -3.18 5.27
CA ASN A 404 13.77 -1.91 6.04
C ASN A 404 15.10 -1.32 6.50
N ILE A 405 16.21 -1.72 5.89
CA ILE A 405 17.51 -1.11 6.13
C ILE A 405 18.05 -0.67 4.78
N PRO A 406 18.46 0.61 4.62
CA PRO A 406 19.03 1.08 3.37
C PRO A 406 20.24 0.27 2.92
N TYR A 407 20.26 -0.08 1.63
CA TYR A 407 21.35 -0.76 0.96
C TYR A 407 22.46 0.23 0.59
N PHE A 408 22.11 1.40 0.04
CA PHE A 408 23.12 2.36 -0.40
C PHE A 408 23.76 3.02 0.81
N GLU A 409 25.08 2.94 0.91
CA GLU A 409 25.84 3.49 2.04
C GLU A 409 25.56 4.99 2.25
N GLU A 410 25.37 5.75 1.17
CA GLU A 410 25.01 7.16 1.24
C GLU A 410 23.68 7.40 1.98
N ILE A 411 22.65 6.60 1.66
CA ILE A 411 21.34 6.65 2.31
C ILE A 411 21.43 6.16 3.75
N PHE A 412 22.13 5.04 3.98
CA PHE A 412 22.34 4.46 5.32
C PHE A 412 22.98 5.47 6.27
N ASN A 413 24.05 6.14 5.82
CA ASN A 413 24.77 7.14 6.61
C ASN A 413 23.93 8.40 6.83
N ALA A 414 23.32 8.94 5.77
CA ALA A 414 22.56 10.20 5.85
C ALA A 414 21.28 10.08 6.70
N SER A 415 20.64 8.91 6.71
CA SER A 415 19.40 8.64 7.45
C SER A 415 19.59 8.38 8.95
N GLY A 416 20.82 8.41 9.46
CA GLY A 416 21.12 8.27 10.89
C GLY A 416 21.24 6.81 11.37
N MET A 417 21.40 5.84 10.48
CA MET A 417 21.51 4.43 10.86
C MET A 417 22.79 4.11 11.65
N LEU A 418 23.90 4.82 11.39
CA LEU A 418 25.15 4.63 12.12
C LEU A 418 25.00 4.84 13.63
N ASP A 419 24.20 5.83 14.06
CA ASP A 419 23.94 6.09 15.47
C ASP A 419 23.11 4.96 16.10
N LEU A 420 22.15 4.40 15.35
CA LEU A 420 21.38 3.23 15.79
C LEU A 420 22.23 1.97 15.87
N VAL A 421 23.16 1.75 14.94
CA VAL A 421 24.14 0.65 15.01
C VAL A 421 25.03 0.81 16.24
N LYS A 422 25.52 2.02 16.51
CA LYS A 422 26.33 2.29 17.70
C LYS A 422 25.57 2.01 19.00
N GLN A 423 24.27 2.31 19.02
CA GLN A 423 23.44 2.18 20.20
C GLN A 423 22.87 0.77 20.42
N TYR A 424 22.45 0.08 19.36
CA TYR A 424 21.67 -1.15 19.41
C TYR A 424 22.30 -2.32 18.61
N GLY A 425 23.44 -2.09 17.97
CA GLY A 425 24.22 -3.12 17.29
C GLY A 425 23.63 -3.63 15.99
N ASP A 426 23.86 -4.93 15.74
CA ASP A 426 23.65 -5.57 14.43
C ASP A 426 22.19 -5.63 13.98
N TRP A 427 21.22 -5.36 14.87
CA TRP A 427 19.81 -5.26 14.48
C TRP A 427 19.58 -4.18 13.40
N PHE A 428 20.35 -3.08 13.47
CA PHE A 428 20.30 -1.96 12.52
C PHE A 428 21.40 -2.02 11.44
N THR A 429 22.22 -3.07 11.42
CA THR A 429 23.26 -3.24 10.39
C THR A 429 22.68 -3.98 9.18
N HIS A 430 22.85 -3.41 7.98
CA HIS A 430 22.23 -3.93 6.75
C HIS A 430 22.45 -5.42 6.53
N ASP A 431 23.67 -5.92 6.69
CA ASP A 431 24.04 -7.30 6.34
C ASP A 431 24.04 -8.26 7.53
N LYS A 432 23.71 -7.79 8.74
CA LYS A 432 23.73 -8.56 9.99
C LYS A 432 22.41 -8.51 10.77
N SER A 433 21.41 -7.77 10.31
CA SER A 433 20.08 -7.81 10.90
C SER A 433 19.50 -9.24 10.83
N PRO A 434 18.57 -9.62 11.73
CA PRO A 434 17.97 -10.95 11.74
C PRO A 434 17.42 -11.38 10.37
N ARG A 435 16.68 -10.50 9.69
CA ARG A 435 16.11 -10.78 8.36
C ARG A 435 17.18 -10.96 7.28
N ALA A 436 18.21 -10.11 7.27
CA ALA A 436 19.34 -10.26 6.35
C ALA A 436 20.02 -11.62 6.50
N GLN A 437 20.24 -12.06 7.75
CA GLN A 437 20.84 -13.36 8.04
C GLN A 437 19.93 -14.53 7.66
N ILE A 438 18.61 -14.44 7.92
CA ILE A 438 17.65 -15.48 7.54
C ILE A 438 17.57 -15.61 6.02
N PHE A 439 17.48 -14.50 5.27
CA PHE A 439 17.51 -14.53 3.81
C PHE A 439 18.81 -15.14 3.27
N ARG A 440 19.97 -14.68 3.77
CA ARG A 440 21.28 -15.23 3.39
C ARG A 440 21.36 -16.74 3.59
N ARG A 441 20.82 -17.25 4.71
CA ARG A 441 20.81 -18.69 5.03
C ARG A 441 19.82 -19.48 4.15
N ASN A 442 18.61 -18.95 3.93
CA ASN A 442 17.48 -19.73 3.43
C ASN A 442 17.11 -19.50 1.96
N GLN A 443 17.58 -18.44 1.30
CA GLN A 443 17.14 -18.11 -0.07
C GLN A 443 17.35 -19.23 -1.10
N THR A 444 18.36 -20.08 -0.91
CA THR A 444 18.65 -21.22 -1.80
C THR A 444 17.64 -22.38 -1.68
N LEU A 445 16.80 -22.36 -0.64
CA LEU A 445 15.69 -23.28 -0.47
C LEU A 445 14.51 -22.93 -1.37
N VAL A 446 14.46 -21.70 -1.90
CA VAL A 446 13.44 -21.28 -2.87
C VAL A 446 13.79 -21.82 -4.25
N ARG A 447 12.96 -22.74 -4.73
CA ARG A 447 13.12 -23.47 -6.01
C ARG A 447 11.89 -23.40 -6.90
N ASP A 448 10.79 -22.85 -6.40
CA ASP A 448 9.49 -22.72 -7.05
C ASP A 448 8.60 -21.72 -6.27
N LEU A 449 7.36 -21.52 -6.74
CA LEU A 449 6.40 -20.65 -6.08
C LEU A 449 6.05 -21.09 -4.64
N GLU A 450 5.92 -22.39 -4.38
CA GLU A 450 5.51 -22.91 -3.07
C GLU A 450 6.60 -22.68 -2.01
N SER A 451 7.86 -22.97 -2.37
CA SER A 451 9.01 -22.70 -1.51
C SER A 451 9.27 -21.20 -1.32
N MET A 452 8.91 -20.36 -2.30
CA MET A 452 8.91 -18.90 -2.13
C MET A 452 7.88 -18.46 -1.09
N VAL A 453 6.63 -18.92 -1.23
CA VAL A 453 5.55 -18.67 -0.26
C VAL A 453 6.00 -19.05 1.15
N ARG A 454 6.58 -20.25 1.31
CA ARG A 454 7.05 -20.74 2.61
C ARG A 454 8.12 -19.86 3.23
N LEU A 455 9.10 -19.39 2.44
CA LEU A 455 10.14 -18.51 2.96
C LEU A 455 9.59 -17.12 3.33
N MET A 456 8.74 -16.56 2.47
CA MET A 456 8.15 -15.24 2.73
C MET A 456 7.17 -15.26 3.91
N ARG A 457 6.58 -16.42 4.23
CA ARG A 457 5.75 -16.64 5.43
C ARG A 457 6.54 -17.09 6.66
N PHE A 458 7.86 -17.23 6.56
CA PHE A 458 8.67 -17.84 7.61
C PHE A 458 8.61 -17.06 8.93
N ASN A 459 8.18 -17.74 9.99
CA ASN A 459 8.36 -17.34 11.37
C ASN A 459 8.44 -18.53 12.31
N ASN A 460 9.66 -18.84 12.74
CA ASN A 460 9.95 -19.88 13.72
C ASN A 460 10.73 -19.31 14.92
N TYR A 461 10.31 -18.13 15.41
CA TYR A 461 11.09 -17.34 16.36
C TYR A 461 11.39 -18.05 17.69
N LEU A 462 10.60 -19.06 18.07
CA LEU A 462 10.80 -19.86 19.27
C LEU A 462 12.03 -20.77 19.18
N HIS A 463 12.39 -21.19 17.96
CA HIS A 463 13.42 -22.21 17.72
C HIS A 463 14.58 -21.71 16.85
N ASP A 464 14.38 -20.69 16.02
CA ASP A 464 15.43 -20.13 15.17
C ASP A 464 16.44 -19.31 16.00
N PRO A 465 17.74 -19.68 16.02
CA PRO A 465 18.76 -18.91 16.73
C PRO A 465 18.90 -17.48 16.19
N LEU A 466 18.59 -17.22 14.91
CA LEU A 466 18.64 -15.88 14.31
C LEU A 466 17.52 -14.97 14.80
N SER A 467 16.48 -15.51 15.42
CA SER A 467 15.38 -14.73 15.98
C SER A 467 15.65 -14.22 17.41
N LYS A 468 16.79 -14.58 18.00
CA LYS A 468 17.16 -14.18 19.37
C LYS A 468 17.61 -12.72 19.42
N CYS A 469 17.02 -11.96 20.33
CA CYS A 469 17.47 -10.63 20.75
C CYS A 469 18.26 -10.77 22.07
N GLN A 470 19.55 -10.44 22.06
CA GLN A 470 20.42 -10.62 23.24
C GLN A 470 20.06 -9.70 24.40
N ASP A 471 19.55 -8.50 24.09
CA ASP A 471 19.14 -7.50 25.09
C ASP A 471 17.65 -7.60 25.45
N CYS A 472 16.99 -8.71 25.11
CA CYS A 472 15.58 -8.94 25.42
C CYS A 472 15.41 -10.01 26.51
N ASP A 473 14.32 -9.90 27.26
CA ASP A 473 13.84 -10.96 28.14
C ASP A 473 12.34 -11.18 27.90
N PRO A 474 11.92 -12.31 27.29
CA PRO A 474 12.75 -13.44 26.83
C PRO A 474 13.60 -13.09 25.59
N LEU A 475 14.62 -13.93 25.33
CA LEU A 475 15.50 -13.77 24.17
C LEU A 475 14.77 -13.96 22.83
N GLN A 476 13.79 -14.87 22.77
CA GLN A 476 13.01 -15.15 21.57
C GLN A 476 12.10 -13.96 21.24
N ASN A 477 12.17 -13.44 20.02
CA ASN A 477 11.34 -12.31 19.60
C ASN A 477 10.67 -12.55 18.24
N GLY A 478 9.33 -12.45 18.21
CA GLY A 478 8.50 -12.65 17.03
C GLY A 478 8.68 -11.62 15.93
N GLU A 479 9.33 -10.48 16.20
CA GLU A 479 9.74 -9.48 15.19
C GLU A 479 10.90 -9.97 14.33
N ASN A 480 11.80 -10.78 14.89
CA ASN A 480 13.05 -11.17 14.24
C ASN A 480 12.85 -12.35 13.29
N SER A 481 11.99 -12.18 12.28
CA SER A 481 11.73 -13.16 11.23
C SER A 481 11.38 -12.48 9.90
N ILE A 482 11.20 -13.24 8.81
CA ILE A 482 10.77 -12.69 7.51
C ILE A 482 9.34 -12.14 7.58
N SER A 483 8.43 -12.87 8.22
CA SER A 483 7.04 -12.47 8.43
C SER A 483 6.76 -12.30 9.93
N ALA A 484 6.87 -11.08 10.44
CA ALA A 484 6.82 -10.82 11.89
C ALA A 484 5.49 -11.23 12.54
N ARG A 485 5.56 -11.56 13.84
CA ARG A 485 4.43 -11.85 14.73
C ARG A 485 4.63 -11.15 16.07
N SER A 486 4.61 -9.82 16.06
CA SER A 486 4.84 -9.02 17.27
C SER A 486 3.75 -9.25 18.32
N ASP A 487 2.57 -9.76 17.95
CA ASP A 487 1.49 -10.11 18.88
C ASP A 487 1.86 -11.25 19.83
N LEU A 488 2.77 -12.14 19.41
CA LEU A 488 3.22 -13.29 20.18
C LEU A 488 4.34 -12.97 21.17
N ASN A 489 4.88 -11.74 21.14
CA ASN A 489 5.81 -11.27 22.16
C ASN A 489 5.07 -11.04 23.49
N PRO A 490 5.64 -11.40 24.65
CA PRO A 490 4.97 -11.18 25.93
C PRO A 490 4.88 -9.69 26.29
N ALA A 491 3.70 -9.24 26.75
CA ALA A 491 3.45 -7.84 27.13
C ALA A 491 4.39 -7.33 28.23
N ASN A 492 4.78 -8.22 29.15
CA ASN A 492 5.64 -7.93 30.30
C ASN A 492 7.13 -8.19 30.03
N GLY A 493 7.52 -8.44 28.77
CA GLY A 493 8.91 -8.62 28.39
C GLY A 493 9.73 -7.33 28.47
N THR A 494 11.05 -7.49 28.59
CA THR A 494 12.00 -6.39 28.51
C THR A 494 12.53 -6.28 27.10
N TYR A 495 12.45 -5.09 26.49
CA TYR A 495 12.82 -4.84 25.11
C TYR A 495 13.62 -3.53 24.98
N PRO A 496 14.72 -3.51 24.20
CA PRO A 496 15.60 -2.35 24.11
C PRO A 496 15.00 -1.18 23.32
N PHE A 497 14.04 -1.45 22.42
CA PHE A 497 13.31 -0.45 21.64
C PHE A 497 11.92 -0.97 21.23
N GLY A 498 11.10 -0.08 20.67
CA GLY A 498 9.67 -0.30 20.52
C GLY A 498 9.26 -1.42 19.55
N ALA A 499 9.99 -1.64 18.46
CA ALA A 499 9.66 -2.65 17.46
C ALA A 499 9.56 -4.07 18.02
N LEU A 500 10.42 -4.37 19.00
CA LEU A 500 10.54 -5.69 19.62
C LEU A 500 9.44 -5.97 20.65
N ARG A 501 8.59 -4.99 20.98
CA ARG A 501 7.52 -5.13 21.98
C ARG A 501 6.33 -5.92 21.44
N GLN A 502 5.41 -6.28 22.34
CA GLN A 502 4.11 -6.79 21.94
C GLN A 502 3.31 -5.71 21.19
N ARG A 503 2.87 -6.02 19.97
CA ARG A 503 2.10 -5.09 19.12
C ARG A 503 1.08 -5.86 18.28
N GLN A 504 -0.02 -5.21 17.91
CA GLN A 504 -0.96 -5.70 16.88
C GLN A 504 -0.35 -5.48 15.48
N HIS A 505 0.86 -5.97 15.26
CA HIS A 505 1.67 -5.67 14.08
C HIS A 505 2.46 -6.91 13.67
N GLY A 506 2.75 -7.05 12.39
CA GLY A 506 3.51 -8.15 11.84
C GLY A 506 3.26 -8.31 10.34
N GLY A 507 3.72 -9.41 9.76
CA GLY A 507 3.46 -9.73 8.35
C GLY A 507 1.99 -10.06 8.13
N THR A 508 1.25 -9.21 7.42
CA THR A 508 -0.21 -9.31 7.23
C THR A 508 -0.63 -9.96 5.92
N ASP A 509 0.32 -10.25 5.04
CA ASP A 509 0.09 -10.98 3.79
C ASP A 509 1.37 -11.57 3.22
N MET A 510 1.27 -12.21 2.06
CA MET A 510 2.39 -12.43 1.14
C MET A 510 1.86 -12.42 -0.29
N LYS A 511 2.61 -11.84 -1.22
CA LYS A 511 2.36 -11.83 -2.67
C LYS A 511 3.58 -12.35 -3.41
N VAL A 512 3.39 -13.15 -4.45
CA VAL A 512 4.46 -13.56 -5.38
C VAL A 512 3.95 -13.66 -6.81
N THR A 513 4.75 -13.17 -7.75
CA THR A 513 4.58 -13.44 -9.19
C THR A 513 5.84 -14.09 -9.77
N SER A 514 5.75 -14.53 -11.01
CA SER A 514 6.82 -15.23 -11.76
C SER A 514 6.76 -14.84 -13.23
N SER A 515 7.77 -15.22 -14.02
CA SER A 515 7.74 -14.97 -15.47
C SER A 515 6.55 -15.68 -16.16
N LYS A 516 5.98 -16.71 -15.55
CA LYS A 516 4.81 -17.45 -16.05
C LYS A 516 3.48 -16.85 -15.63
N LEU A 517 3.43 -16.15 -14.49
CA LEU A 517 2.20 -15.51 -13.99
C LEU A 517 2.07 -14.07 -14.47
N PHE A 518 3.20 -13.41 -14.66
CA PHE A 518 3.29 -12.01 -15.07
C PHE A 518 2.45 -11.66 -16.32
N PRO A 519 2.46 -12.44 -17.43
CA PRO A 519 1.75 -12.06 -18.65
C PRO A 519 0.24 -11.90 -18.48
N ASP A 520 -0.35 -12.66 -17.54
CA ASP A 520 -1.79 -12.64 -17.25
C ASP A 520 -2.11 -11.79 -16.01
N TYR A 521 -1.17 -10.95 -15.55
CA TYR A 521 -1.27 -10.17 -14.32
C TYR A 521 -1.53 -11.05 -13.07
N GLY A 522 -1.11 -12.30 -13.14
CA GLY A 522 -1.34 -13.32 -12.13
C GLY A 522 -0.37 -13.22 -10.96
N MET A 523 -0.83 -13.65 -9.80
CA MET A 523 -0.03 -13.72 -8.58
C MET A 523 -0.55 -14.80 -7.64
N VAL A 524 0.30 -15.32 -6.77
CA VAL A 524 -0.12 -16.11 -5.61
C VAL A 524 -0.14 -15.16 -4.42
N VAL A 525 -1.23 -15.20 -3.65
CA VAL A 525 -1.46 -14.32 -2.49
C VAL A 525 -1.87 -15.13 -1.27
N ALA A 526 -1.42 -14.73 -0.09
CA ALA A 526 -1.87 -15.26 1.20
C ALA A 526 -2.23 -14.09 2.11
N SER A 527 -3.42 -14.10 2.72
CA SER A 527 -3.88 -13.02 3.62
C SER A 527 -3.76 -13.43 5.08
N GLY A 528 -3.42 -12.46 5.93
CA GLY A 528 -3.36 -12.57 7.38
C GLY A 528 -1.96 -12.84 7.93
N PRO A 529 -1.81 -12.91 9.26
CA PRO A 529 -0.55 -13.27 9.91
C PRO A 529 -0.13 -14.72 9.63
N THR A 530 1.17 -14.97 9.59
CA THR A 530 1.70 -16.33 9.32
C THR A 530 1.26 -17.28 10.42
N TRP A 531 0.99 -18.53 10.04
CA TRP A 531 0.57 -19.60 10.93
C TRP A 531 1.29 -20.93 10.64
N ASP A 532 2.35 -20.90 9.82
CA ASP A 532 3.05 -22.11 9.35
C ASP A 532 3.76 -22.84 10.51
N GLU A 533 4.45 -22.09 11.38
CA GLU A 533 5.23 -22.61 12.52
C GLU A 533 4.87 -21.94 13.85
N VAL A 534 3.82 -21.11 13.84
CA VAL A 534 3.31 -20.32 14.97
C VAL A 534 1.79 -20.44 15.03
N PRO A 535 1.14 -20.25 16.20
CA PRO A 535 -0.31 -20.36 16.29
C PRO A 535 -1.00 -19.32 15.39
N PRO A 536 -2.09 -19.67 14.69
CA PRO A 536 -2.83 -18.72 13.87
C PRO A 536 -3.36 -17.56 14.73
N PHE A 537 -3.32 -16.36 14.16
CA PHE A 537 -3.85 -15.19 14.86
C PHE A 537 -5.38 -15.27 14.95
N GLN A 538 -5.94 -14.97 16.12
CA GLN A 538 -7.38 -14.93 16.35
C GLN A 538 -7.73 -13.73 17.23
N TRP A 539 -8.60 -12.84 16.74
CA TRP A 539 -8.95 -11.60 17.43
C TRP A 539 -9.48 -11.85 18.85
N SER A 540 -10.48 -12.73 18.97
CA SER A 540 -11.19 -13.02 20.22
C SER A 540 -10.32 -13.60 21.34
N THR A 541 -9.22 -14.27 21.00
CA THR A 541 -8.28 -14.86 21.97
C THR A 541 -6.97 -14.08 22.06
N SER A 542 -6.80 -13.02 21.28
CA SER A 542 -5.61 -12.19 21.33
C SER A 542 -5.68 -11.15 22.47
N PRO A 543 -4.54 -10.58 22.90
CA PRO A 543 -4.51 -9.42 23.79
C PRO A 543 -5.18 -8.16 23.22
N PHE A 544 -5.57 -8.19 21.94
CA PHE A 544 -6.13 -7.07 21.18
C PHE A 544 -7.61 -7.23 20.87
N SER A 545 -8.31 -8.14 21.55
CA SER A 545 -9.73 -8.46 21.31
C SER A 545 -10.67 -7.25 21.45
N SER A 546 -10.23 -6.18 22.12
CA SER A 546 -11.00 -4.95 22.32
C SER A 546 -10.84 -3.92 21.20
N LEU A 547 -9.87 -4.09 20.28
CA LEU A 547 -9.68 -3.17 19.16
C LEU A 547 -10.80 -3.31 18.14
N VAL A 548 -11.13 -2.24 17.42
CA VAL A 548 -12.13 -2.28 16.35
C VAL A 548 -11.54 -2.98 15.12
N HIS A 549 -12.23 -4.00 14.62
CA HIS A 549 -11.83 -4.83 13.49
C HIS A 549 -13.06 -5.27 12.66
N MET A 550 -13.90 -4.30 12.29
CA MET A 550 -15.12 -4.53 11.53
C MET A 550 -14.84 -5.25 10.21
N GLY A 551 -15.65 -6.27 9.89
CA GLY A 551 -15.53 -7.06 8.67
C GLY A 551 -14.41 -8.09 8.66
N HIS A 552 -13.52 -8.11 9.66
CA HIS A 552 -12.47 -9.11 9.76
C HIS A 552 -13.05 -10.49 10.14
N PRO A 553 -12.51 -11.58 9.57
CA PRO A 553 -12.61 -12.91 10.17
C PRO A 553 -12.00 -12.89 11.57
N ASP A 554 -12.60 -13.65 12.50
CA ASP A 554 -12.04 -13.77 13.86
C ASP A 554 -10.70 -14.53 13.83
N LEU A 555 -10.68 -15.71 13.20
CA LEU A 555 -9.50 -16.55 13.02
C LEU A 555 -8.88 -16.32 11.64
N TRP A 556 -7.58 -16.02 11.62
CA TRP A 556 -6.78 -15.83 10.41
C TRP A 556 -5.96 -17.07 10.12
N LYS A 557 -6.52 -17.96 9.30
CA LYS A 557 -5.89 -19.22 8.88
C LYS A 557 -6.15 -19.51 7.40
N PHE A 558 -5.91 -18.51 6.57
CA PHE A 558 -6.12 -18.62 5.12
C PHE A 558 -4.90 -19.27 4.47
N SER A 559 -5.17 -20.15 3.50
CA SER A 559 -4.12 -20.73 2.66
C SER A 559 -3.82 -19.82 1.46
N PRO A 560 -2.62 -19.90 0.87
CA PRO A 560 -2.31 -19.20 -0.36
C PRO A 560 -3.28 -19.58 -1.47
N ILE A 561 -3.67 -18.60 -2.28
CA ILE A 561 -4.52 -18.77 -3.46
C ILE A 561 -3.85 -18.15 -4.68
N LYS A 562 -4.17 -18.69 -5.85
CA LYS A 562 -3.75 -18.11 -7.13
C LYS A 562 -4.82 -17.14 -7.62
N VAL A 563 -4.42 -15.91 -7.91
CA VAL A 563 -5.26 -14.90 -8.57
C VAL A 563 -4.99 -14.95 -10.06
N LEU A 564 -6.04 -15.18 -10.83
CA LEU A 564 -6.09 -15.13 -12.29
C LEU A 564 -7.28 -14.25 -12.67
N TRP A 565 -7.13 -13.49 -13.75
CA TRP A 565 -8.12 -12.54 -14.24
C TRP A 565 -8.73 -13.11 -15.52
N ASP A 566 -9.66 -14.07 -15.36
CA ASP A 566 -10.38 -14.72 -16.45
C ASP A 566 -11.72 -14.03 -16.77
#